data_AF-A0A672P056-F1
#
_entry.id   AF-A0A672P056-F1
#
_cell.length_a   1.000
_cell.length_b   1.000
_cell.length_c   1.000
_cell.angle_alpha   90.00
_cell.angle_beta   90.00
_cell.angle_gamma   90.00
#
_symmetry.space_group_name_H-M   'P 1'
#
loop_
_entity.id
_entity.type
_entity.pdbx_description
1 polymer ?
#
loop_
_entity_poly.entity_id
_entity_poly.type
_entity_poly.pdbx_seq_one_letter_code
_entity_poly.pdbx_strand_id
1 'polypeptide(L)'
;IYIKYKLYIIILLTVLFSWLQVVGCDGKLYSSKTIDKCGVCGGNGGSCYRVSGSYRKGITQLGYVFITNIPVGATDIQIIERRKTENILALSDEAGHFFFNGNSVIDNPQNFHVAGTVFKYRRPANLFSDGFEYIMAQGPTHQALNVMVVPRAPELRAAPSMVSTPEQPQISNLMSKTSKDPSPAEQKVTV
;
A
#
# COMPACT_ATOMS: atom_id res chain seq x y z
N ILE A 1 25.35 -43.82 -15.93
CA ILE A 1 26.58 -43.92 -16.76
C ILE A 1 27.00 -42.50 -17.13
N TYR A 2 28.29 -42.25 -16.86
CA TYR A 2 29.16 -41.10 -17.13
C TYR A 2 28.88 -40.52 -18.56
N ILE A 3 29.05 -39.25 -18.92
CA ILE A 3 30.27 -38.43 -18.86
C ILE A 3 29.98 -36.94 -19.19
N LYS A 4 30.69 -36.06 -18.45
CA LYS A 4 31.25 -34.71 -18.71
C LYS A 4 30.65 -33.80 -19.79
N TYR A 5 30.47 -32.55 -19.38
CA TYR A 5 30.80 -31.37 -20.18
C TYR A 5 31.80 -30.47 -19.45
N LYS A 6 32.59 -29.76 -20.25
CA LYS A 6 33.89 -29.13 -19.98
C LYS A 6 33.83 -27.98 -18.97
N LEU A 7 34.67 -28.07 -17.93
CA LEU A 7 35.02 -27.02 -16.97
C LEU A 7 35.93 -25.95 -17.63
N TYR A 8 35.43 -25.21 -18.63
CA TYR A 8 36.15 -24.08 -19.24
C TYR A 8 35.47 -22.72 -18.99
N ILE A 9 34.20 -22.72 -18.56
CA ILE A 9 33.44 -21.49 -18.28
C ILE A 9 33.89 -20.81 -16.96
N ILE A 10 34.32 -21.57 -15.95
CA ILE A 10 34.73 -20.99 -14.66
C ILE A 10 36.01 -20.15 -14.80
N ILE A 11 36.99 -20.61 -15.60
CA ILE A 11 38.25 -19.88 -15.77
C ILE A 11 38.04 -18.58 -16.56
N LEU A 12 37.19 -18.59 -17.59
CA LEU A 12 36.84 -17.38 -18.35
C LEU A 12 36.05 -16.38 -17.49
N LEU A 13 35.14 -16.85 -16.63
CA LEU A 13 34.41 -16.02 -15.67
C LEU A 13 35.33 -15.42 -14.60
N THR A 14 36.30 -16.16 -14.06
CA THR A 14 37.26 -15.62 -13.09
C THR A 14 38.15 -14.53 -13.68
N VAL A 15 38.53 -14.65 -14.96
CA VAL A 15 39.34 -13.62 -15.65
C VAL A 15 38.47 -12.40 -16.01
N LEU A 16 37.19 -12.59 -16.33
CA LEU A 16 36.23 -11.50 -16.57
C LEU A 16 35.83 -10.76 -15.28
N PHE A 17 35.77 -11.44 -14.13
CA PHE A 17 35.47 -10.84 -12.83
C PHE A 17 36.62 -9.96 -12.28
N SER A 18 37.88 -10.20 -12.69
CA SER A 18 39.02 -9.36 -12.30
C SER A 18 38.99 -7.93 -12.85
N TRP A 19 38.08 -7.62 -13.79
CA TRP A 19 37.96 -6.28 -14.40
C TRP A 19 36.73 -5.49 -13.93
N LEU A 20 35.91 -6.05 -13.03
CA LEU A 20 34.78 -5.32 -12.45
C LEU A 20 35.26 -4.50 -11.24
N GLN A 21 35.78 -3.31 -11.51
CA GLN A 21 36.21 -2.38 -10.47
C GLN A 21 34.98 -1.74 -9.81
N VAL A 22 34.84 -1.90 -8.49
CA VAL A 22 33.74 -1.29 -7.73
C VAL A 22 34.01 0.20 -7.57
N VAL A 23 33.04 1.02 -7.95
CA VAL A 23 33.03 2.46 -7.71
C VAL A 23 32.19 2.72 -6.47
N GLY A 24 32.77 3.38 -5.46
CA GLY A 24 32.03 3.78 -4.27
C GLY A 24 30.95 4.81 -4.60
N CYS A 25 29.99 5.01 -3.70
CA CYS A 25 28.93 6.00 -3.88
C CYS A 25 29.43 7.44 -4.00
N ASP A 26 30.71 7.69 -3.68
CA ASP A 26 31.41 8.96 -3.82
C ASP A 26 32.09 9.11 -5.20
N GLY A 27 31.84 8.20 -6.13
CA GLY A 27 32.36 8.24 -7.50
C GLY A 27 33.82 7.81 -7.63
N LYS A 28 34.43 7.27 -6.57
CA LYS A 28 35.85 6.88 -6.55
C LYS A 28 36.02 5.37 -6.76
N LEU A 29 36.96 5.01 -7.61
CA LEU A 29 37.39 3.63 -7.81
C LEU A 29 37.97 3.05 -6.51
N TYR A 30 37.63 1.79 -6.21
CA TYR A 30 38.09 1.07 -5.02
C TYR A 30 37.69 1.73 -3.68
N SER A 31 36.77 2.68 -3.70
CA SER A 31 36.21 3.27 -2.48
C SER A 31 35.26 2.27 -1.82
N SER A 32 35.41 2.10 -0.50
CA SER A 32 34.54 1.24 0.31
C SER A 32 33.25 1.94 0.75
N LYS A 33 33.02 3.19 0.33
CA LYS A 33 31.82 3.95 0.70
C LYS A 33 30.60 3.41 -0.04
N THR A 34 29.57 3.08 0.73
CA THR A 34 28.25 2.67 0.22
C THR A 34 27.17 3.67 0.64
N ILE A 35 26.05 3.63 -0.07
CA ILE A 35 24.85 4.38 0.29
C ILE A 35 24.23 3.71 1.52
N ASP A 36 23.91 4.50 2.54
CA ASP A 36 23.23 4.01 3.74
C ASP A 36 21.72 3.79 3.50
N LYS A 37 21.01 3.26 4.50
CA LYS A 37 19.55 3.02 4.42
C LYS A 37 18.71 4.28 4.19
N CYS A 38 19.30 5.47 4.35
CA CYS A 38 18.66 6.77 4.19
C CYS A 38 19.01 7.42 2.84
N GLY A 39 19.75 6.73 1.96
CA GLY A 39 20.18 7.28 0.68
C GLY A 39 21.44 8.15 0.77
N VAL A 40 22.13 8.20 1.91
CA VAL A 40 23.31 9.06 2.12
C VAL A 40 24.60 8.27 1.91
N CYS A 41 25.47 8.76 1.04
CA CYS A 41 26.77 8.14 0.77
C CYS A 41 27.70 8.23 1.99
N GLY A 42 28.13 7.09 2.53
CA GLY A 42 28.95 7.02 3.75
C GLY A 42 28.20 7.46 5.01
N GLY A 43 26.87 7.49 4.97
CA GLY A 43 26.04 7.79 6.13
C GLY A 43 26.02 6.65 7.15
N ASN A 44 25.56 6.95 8.36
CA ASN A 44 25.41 6.00 9.46
C ASN A 44 23.97 5.50 9.64
N GLY A 45 23.04 5.90 8.75
CA GLY A 45 21.62 5.57 8.85
C GLY A 45 20.86 6.29 9.96
N GLY A 46 21.41 7.36 10.55
CA GLY A 46 20.76 8.16 11.59
C GLY A 46 19.92 9.34 11.07
N SER A 47 20.02 9.67 9.78
CA SER A 47 19.31 10.81 9.16
C SER A 47 17.85 10.53 8.79
N CYS A 48 17.41 9.28 8.92
CA CYS A 48 16.04 8.86 8.62
C CYS A 48 15.58 7.76 9.59
N TYR A 49 14.26 7.57 9.64
CA TYR A 49 13.64 6.48 10.38
C TYR A 49 12.60 5.79 9.49
N ARG A 50 12.36 4.51 9.76
CA ARG A 50 11.40 3.71 9.01
C ARG A 50 10.00 3.87 9.60
N VAL A 51 9.04 4.21 8.76
CA VAL A 51 7.60 4.21 9.10
C VAL A 51 6.96 2.97 8.48
N SER A 52 6.18 2.23 9.26
CA SER A 52 5.43 1.07 8.77
C SER A 52 4.13 0.87 9.54
N GLY A 53 3.09 0.41 8.85
CA GLY A 53 1.79 0.15 9.45
C GLY A 53 0.97 -0.83 8.62
N SER A 54 -0.20 -1.21 9.14
CA SER A 54 -1.16 -2.07 8.44
C SER A 54 -2.58 -1.55 8.67
N TYR A 55 -3.31 -1.36 7.58
CA TYR A 55 -4.72 -1.00 7.63
C TYR A 55 -5.58 -2.27 7.50
N ARG A 56 -6.49 -2.50 8.46
CA ARG A 56 -7.35 -3.70 8.52
C ARG A 56 -8.81 -3.39 8.81
N LYS A 57 -9.18 -2.11 8.90
CA LYS A 57 -10.56 -1.73 9.20
C LYS A 57 -11.45 -2.14 8.03
N GLY A 58 -12.56 -2.81 8.33
CA GLY A 58 -13.59 -3.08 7.33
C GLY A 58 -14.12 -1.77 6.79
N ILE A 59 -14.17 -1.63 5.47
CA ILE A 59 -14.65 -0.42 4.82
C ILE A 59 -16.18 -0.52 4.76
N THR A 60 -16.86 0.15 5.69
CA THR A 60 -18.33 0.22 5.75
C THR A 60 -18.89 1.51 5.19
N GLN A 61 -18.03 2.52 4.96
CA GLN A 61 -18.41 3.80 4.39
C GLN A 61 -18.39 3.75 2.87
N LEU A 62 -19.36 4.43 2.26
CA LEU A 62 -19.37 4.66 0.82
C LEU A 62 -18.35 5.76 0.47
N GLY A 63 -17.53 5.52 -0.54
CA GLY A 63 -16.56 6.48 -1.06
C GLY A 63 -15.12 6.23 -0.60
N TYR A 64 -14.29 7.26 -0.69
CA TYR A 64 -12.87 7.19 -0.38
C TYR A 64 -12.63 7.19 1.12
N VAL A 65 -11.84 6.22 1.59
CA VAL A 65 -11.43 6.11 2.99
C VAL A 65 -9.93 6.35 3.11
N PHE A 66 -9.56 7.24 4.01
CA PHE A 66 -8.17 7.56 4.32
C PHE A 66 -7.46 6.40 5.03
N ILE A 67 -6.29 6.02 4.53
CA ILE A 67 -5.43 4.99 5.12
C ILE A 67 -4.29 5.63 5.91
N THR A 68 -3.47 6.44 5.23
CA THR A 68 -2.28 7.05 5.81
C THR A 68 -1.80 8.22 4.96
N ASN A 69 -1.01 9.09 5.56
CA ASN A 69 -0.26 10.13 4.87
C ASN A 69 1.18 9.65 4.61
N ILE A 70 1.73 10.03 3.46
CA ILE A 70 3.14 9.91 3.10
C ILE A 70 3.72 11.32 3.26
N PRO A 71 4.67 11.54 4.19
CA PRO A 71 5.21 12.87 4.44
C PRO A 71 6.12 13.36 3.32
N VAL A 72 6.42 14.66 3.32
CA VAL A 72 7.48 15.26 2.48
C VAL A 72 8.83 14.60 2.79
N GLY A 73 9.65 14.37 1.76
CA GLY A 73 10.96 13.75 1.89
C GLY A 73 10.93 12.23 2.04
N ALA A 74 9.76 11.60 1.94
CA ALA A 74 9.65 10.16 2.03
C ALA A 74 10.34 9.47 0.84
N THR A 75 11.16 8.48 1.16
CA THR A 75 11.88 7.62 0.21
C THR A 75 11.51 6.16 0.42
N ASP A 76 11.79 5.31 -0.57
CA ASP A 76 11.52 3.86 -0.50
C ASP A 76 10.07 3.54 -0.07
N ILE A 77 9.12 4.20 -0.74
CA ILE A 77 7.69 4.12 -0.42
C ILE A 77 7.12 2.83 -1.02
N GLN A 78 6.43 2.05 -0.18
CA GLN A 78 5.76 0.83 -0.59
C GLN A 78 4.41 0.66 0.12
N ILE A 79 3.34 0.67 -0.66
CA ILE A 79 1.97 0.36 -0.22
C ILE A 79 1.51 -0.86 -1.00
N ILE A 80 1.27 -1.97 -0.31
CA ILE A 80 0.88 -3.24 -0.94
C ILE A 80 -0.37 -3.78 -0.28
N GLU A 81 -1.33 -4.18 -1.09
CA GLU A 81 -2.48 -4.95 -0.64
C GLU A 81 -2.04 -6.33 -0.13
N ARG A 82 -2.41 -6.69 1.10
CA ARG A 82 -1.96 -7.94 1.75
C ARG A 82 -2.89 -9.13 1.54
N ARG A 83 -4.11 -8.89 1.07
CA ARG A 83 -5.14 -9.89 0.78
C ARG A 83 -5.87 -9.43 -0.47
N LYS A 84 -6.11 -10.32 -1.43
CA LYS A 84 -6.83 -9.96 -2.65
C LYS A 84 -8.23 -9.46 -2.27
N THR A 85 -8.52 -8.20 -2.61
CA THR A 85 -9.86 -7.63 -2.52
C THR A 85 -10.18 -6.91 -3.82
N GLU A 86 -11.43 -6.50 -3.99
CA GLU A 86 -11.82 -5.65 -5.12
C GLU A 86 -11.55 -4.17 -4.83
N ASN A 87 -11.11 -3.84 -3.62
CA ASN A 87 -10.79 -2.47 -3.24
C ASN A 87 -9.69 -1.91 -4.12
N ILE A 88 -9.68 -0.59 -4.26
CA ILE A 88 -8.75 0.12 -5.13
C ILE A 88 -8.03 1.18 -4.32
N LEU A 89 -6.71 1.11 -4.31
CA LEU A 89 -5.85 2.14 -3.73
C LEU A 89 -5.87 3.39 -4.60
N ALA A 90 -5.98 4.56 -3.98
CA ALA A 90 -5.94 5.86 -4.64
C ALA A 90 -4.90 6.76 -3.97
N LEU A 91 -4.39 7.73 -4.73
CA LEU A 91 -3.39 8.68 -4.25
C LEU A 91 -3.87 10.09 -4.52
N SER A 92 -3.84 10.92 -3.48
CA SER A 92 -4.25 12.33 -3.54
C SER A 92 -3.24 13.22 -2.82
N ASP A 93 -3.34 14.52 -3.03
CA ASP A 93 -2.69 15.51 -2.16
C ASP A 93 -3.47 15.68 -0.84
N GLU A 94 -2.97 16.56 0.05
CA GLU A 94 -3.63 16.84 1.33
C GLU A 94 -4.95 17.59 1.21
N ALA A 95 -5.19 18.26 0.07
CA ALA A 95 -6.44 18.96 -0.22
C ALA A 95 -7.52 18.03 -0.83
N GLY A 96 -7.17 16.79 -1.14
CA GLY A 96 -8.07 15.80 -1.74
C GLY A 96 -8.11 15.80 -3.26
N HIS A 97 -7.17 16.49 -3.93
CA HIS A 97 -7.00 16.36 -5.38
C HIS A 97 -6.29 15.05 -5.70
N PHE A 98 -6.96 14.20 -6.46
CA PHE A 98 -6.44 12.88 -6.82
C PHE A 98 -5.48 12.94 -8.00
N PHE A 99 -4.37 12.21 -7.87
CA PHE A 99 -3.43 11.96 -8.96
C PHE A 99 -3.84 10.77 -9.80
N PHE A 100 -4.39 9.73 -9.16
CA PHE A 100 -4.96 8.56 -9.83
C PHE A 100 -5.98 7.85 -8.94
N ASN A 101 -6.87 7.11 -9.59
CA ASN A 101 -8.03 6.42 -9.03
C ASN A 101 -8.97 7.36 -8.26
N GLY A 102 -9.07 8.62 -8.70
CA GLY A 102 -9.90 9.66 -8.12
C GLY A 102 -11.22 9.89 -8.84
N ASN A 103 -12.12 10.67 -8.24
CA ASN A 103 -13.36 11.13 -8.88
C ASN A 103 -14.22 10.00 -9.47
N SER A 104 -14.24 8.83 -8.82
CA SER A 104 -14.96 7.63 -9.28
C SER A 104 -14.44 7.03 -10.60
N VAL A 105 -13.27 7.46 -11.07
CA VAL A 105 -12.58 6.90 -12.23
C VAL A 105 -11.47 5.97 -11.75
N ILE A 106 -11.30 4.86 -12.45
CA ILE A 106 -10.23 3.89 -12.18
C ILE A 106 -9.23 3.98 -13.33
N ASP A 107 -8.01 4.36 -12.99
CA ASP A 107 -6.94 4.50 -13.95
C ASP A 107 -6.29 3.14 -14.27
N ASN A 108 -5.75 3.04 -15.47
CA ASN A 108 -4.99 1.85 -15.86
C ASN A 108 -3.66 1.78 -15.09
N PRO A 109 -3.17 0.56 -14.78
CA PRO A 109 -1.84 0.35 -14.21
C PRO A 109 -0.71 1.01 -15.02
N GLN A 110 -0.07 2.04 -14.45
CA GLN A 110 1.03 2.75 -15.11
C GLN A 110 1.96 3.46 -14.12
N ASN A 111 2.93 4.21 -14.65
CA ASN A 111 3.80 5.07 -13.86
C ASN A 111 3.26 6.51 -13.89
N PHE A 112 3.10 7.12 -12.73
CA PHE A 112 2.60 8.49 -12.57
C PHE A 112 3.71 9.39 -12.04
N HIS A 113 3.88 10.57 -12.64
CA HIS A 113 4.77 11.60 -12.11
C HIS A 113 4.01 12.41 -11.06
N VAL A 114 4.35 12.22 -9.78
CA VAL A 114 3.63 12.80 -8.64
C VAL A 114 4.64 13.28 -7.61
N ALA A 115 4.43 14.48 -7.06
CA ALA A 115 5.23 15.02 -5.97
C ALA A 115 6.76 14.98 -6.20
N GLY A 116 7.21 15.21 -7.43
CA GLY A 116 8.65 15.22 -7.77
C GLY A 116 9.29 13.84 -7.99
N THR A 117 8.52 12.75 -7.90
CA THR A 117 9.03 11.39 -8.14
C THR A 117 8.07 10.57 -9.02
N VAL A 118 8.43 9.32 -9.31
CA VAL A 118 7.60 8.41 -10.10
C VAL A 118 6.95 7.37 -9.21
N PHE A 119 5.62 7.39 -9.18
CA PHE A 119 4.79 6.39 -8.51
C PHE A 119 4.41 5.29 -9.51
N LYS A 120 4.89 4.07 -9.26
CA LYS A 120 4.51 2.86 -9.98
C LYS A 120 3.24 2.29 -9.35
N TYR A 121 2.12 2.43 -10.03
CA TYR A 121 0.85 1.82 -9.64
C TYR A 121 0.59 0.58 -10.49
N ARG A 122 0.39 -0.58 -9.84
CA ARG A 122 0.02 -1.81 -10.53
C ARG A 122 -1.13 -2.50 -9.81
N ARG A 123 -1.98 -3.13 -10.60
CA ARG A 123 -3.15 -3.86 -10.14
C ARG A 123 -3.36 -5.09 -11.01
N PRO A 124 -3.79 -6.23 -10.44
CA PRO A 124 -4.29 -7.35 -11.23
C PRO A 124 -5.51 -6.93 -12.06
N ALA A 125 -5.73 -7.58 -13.21
CA ALA A 125 -6.87 -7.29 -14.07
C ALA A 125 -8.22 -7.62 -13.39
N ASN A 126 -8.23 -8.68 -12.56
CA ASN A 126 -9.36 -9.13 -11.77
C ASN A 126 -8.87 -9.94 -10.55
N LEU A 127 -9.79 -10.35 -9.66
CA LEU A 127 -9.49 -11.11 -8.45
C LEU A 127 -8.80 -12.48 -8.69
N PHE A 128 -9.05 -13.09 -9.85
CA PHE A 128 -8.51 -14.40 -10.19
C PHE A 128 -7.09 -14.32 -10.75
N SER A 129 -6.67 -13.14 -11.20
CA SER A 129 -5.33 -12.89 -11.72
C SER A 129 -4.29 -12.95 -10.60
N ASP A 130 -3.08 -13.39 -10.92
CA ASP A 130 -1.98 -13.43 -9.95
C ASP A 130 -1.47 -12.04 -9.58
N GLY A 131 -0.94 -11.92 -8.36
CA GLY A 131 -0.42 -10.68 -7.80
C GLY A 131 -1.41 -9.92 -6.91
N PHE A 132 -0.93 -8.79 -6.41
CA PHE A 132 -1.65 -7.87 -5.52
C PHE A 132 -1.60 -6.46 -6.09
N GLU A 133 -2.56 -5.62 -5.69
CA GLU A 133 -2.47 -4.19 -5.97
C GLU A 133 -1.33 -3.55 -5.15
N TYR A 134 -0.56 -2.66 -5.77
CA TYR A 134 0.49 -1.93 -5.08
C TYR A 134 0.77 -0.55 -5.69
N ILE A 135 1.30 0.31 -4.83
CA ILE A 135 1.87 1.62 -5.15
C ILE A 135 3.31 1.63 -4.61
N MET A 136 4.28 1.94 -5.46
CA MET A 136 5.69 2.06 -5.06
C MET A 136 6.32 3.33 -5.64
N ALA A 137 7.20 3.97 -4.89
CA ALA A 137 8.00 5.10 -5.37
C ALA A 137 9.38 5.13 -4.69
N GLN A 138 10.40 5.60 -5.41
CA GLN A 138 11.73 5.78 -4.83
C GLN A 138 11.81 7.03 -3.95
N GLY A 139 11.04 8.08 -4.26
CA GLY A 139 11.14 9.38 -3.60
C GLY A 139 12.35 10.19 -4.08
N PRO A 140 12.76 11.23 -3.33
CA PRO A 140 12.01 11.83 -2.23
C PRO A 140 10.72 12.50 -2.75
N THR A 141 9.69 12.55 -1.92
CA THR A 141 8.49 13.34 -2.22
C THR A 141 8.71 14.82 -1.91
N HIS A 142 8.23 15.72 -2.77
CA HIS A 142 8.32 17.18 -2.57
C HIS A 142 7.07 17.78 -1.91
N GLN A 143 6.03 16.97 -1.70
CA GLN A 143 4.81 17.34 -0.98
C GLN A 143 4.27 16.11 -0.26
N ALA A 144 3.47 16.34 0.79
CA ALA A 144 2.76 15.28 1.47
C ALA A 144 1.61 14.74 0.60
N LEU A 145 1.33 13.45 0.77
CA LEU A 145 0.36 12.72 -0.05
C LEU A 145 -0.53 11.85 0.81
N ASN A 146 -1.78 11.71 0.43
CA ASN A 146 -2.73 10.84 1.11
C ASN A 146 -2.94 9.56 0.31
N VAL A 147 -2.73 8.43 0.99
CA VAL A 147 -3.12 7.11 0.50
C VAL A 147 -4.55 6.85 0.94
N MET A 148 -5.40 6.60 -0.04
CA MET A 148 -6.82 6.37 0.12
C MET A 148 -7.17 4.98 -0.41
N VAL A 149 -8.32 4.47 -0.01
CA VAL A 149 -8.93 3.27 -0.59
C VAL A 149 -10.38 3.54 -0.91
N VAL A 150 -10.82 3.11 -2.09
CA VAL A 150 -12.24 3.08 -2.44
C VAL A 150 -12.69 1.62 -2.50
N PRO A 151 -13.75 1.25 -1.75
CA PRO A 151 -14.29 -0.09 -1.84
C PRO A 151 -15.01 -0.23 -3.18
N ARG A 152 -14.52 -1.12 -4.03
CA ARG A 152 -15.34 -1.65 -5.11
C ARG A 152 -16.20 -2.72 -4.43
N ALA A 153 -17.47 -2.44 -4.23
CA ALA A 153 -18.36 -3.44 -3.70
C ALA A 153 -18.36 -4.65 -4.67
N PRO A 154 -18.07 -5.88 -4.21
CA PRO A 154 -18.84 -6.99 -4.75
C PRO A 154 -20.27 -6.71 -4.26
N GLU A 155 -21.23 -6.63 -5.18
CA GLU A 155 -22.66 -6.49 -4.93
C GLU A 155 -23.06 -6.70 -3.45
N LEU A 156 -22.91 -5.64 -2.64
CA LEU A 156 -23.26 -5.68 -1.22
C LEU A 156 -24.77 -5.43 -1.12
N ARG A 157 -25.52 -6.25 -1.84
CA ARG A 157 -26.99 -6.37 -1.86
C ARG A 157 -27.47 -7.82 -1.87
N ALA A 158 -26.57 -8.81 -1.73
CA ALA A 158 -26.97 -10.14 -1.31
C ALA A 158 -26.63 -10.35 0.16
N ALA A 159 -27.20 -9.52 1.05
CA ALA A 159 -27.56 -10.09 2.34
C ALA A 159 -28.53 -11.24 2.03
N PRO A 160 -28.35 -12.46 2.58
CA PRO A 160 -29.34 -13.51 2.37
C PRO A 160 -30.68 -12.92 2.79
N SER A 161 -31.61 -12.90 1.85
CA SER A 161 -33.01 -12.59 2.09
C SER A 161 -33.44 -13.42 3.29
N MET A 162 -33.57 -12.77 4.45
CA MET A 162 -34.45 -13.30 5.47
C MET A 162 -35.82 -13.29 4.81
N VAL A 163 -36.24 -14.46 4.36
CA VAL A 163 -37.62 -14.75 3.99
C VAL A 163 -38.43 -14.44 5.24
N SER A 164 -38.95 -13.22 5.34
CA SER A 164 -40.01 -12.91 6.26
C SER A 164 -41.28 -13.47 5.64
N THR A 165 -41.63 -14.70 6.02
CA THR A 165 -43.00 -15.19 5.93
C THR A 165 -43.94 -14.15 6.57
N PRO A 166 -45.12 -13.88 5.97
CA PRO A 166 -46.04 -12.90 6.52
C PRO A 166 -46.80 -13.54 7.68
N GLU A 167 -46.54 -13.07 8.90
CA GLU A 167 -47.41 -13.36 10.03
C GLU A 167 -47.78 -12.03 10.69
N GLN A 168 -48.99 -11.53 10.38
CA GLN A 168 -49.63 -10.50 11.17
C GLN A 168 -50.09 -11.12 12.49
N PRO A 169 -49.89 -10.42 13.62
CA PRO A 169 -51.04 -10.22 14.47
C PRO A 169 -51.17 -8.80 15.06
N GLN A 170 -52.44 -8.36 14.97
CA GLN A 170 -53.24 -7.42 15.76
C GLN A 170 -52.62 -6.69 16.97
N ILE A 171 -52.94 -5.39 17.03
CA ILE A 171 -52.68 -4.45 18.13
C ILE A 171 -53.54 -4.80 19.36
N SER A 172 -52.92 -4.92 20.55
CA SER A 172 -53.52 -4.44 21.80
C SER A 172 -52.51 -4.30 22.96
N ASN A 173 -52.40 -3.06 23.44
CA ASN A 173 -51.92 -2.52 24.73
C ASN A 173 -51.53 -3.48 25.87
N LEU A 174 -50.45 -3.17 26.60
CA LEU A 174 -50.52 -2.72 28.01
C LEU A 174 -49.16 -2.18 28.51
N MET A 175 -49.21 -1.08 29.26
CA MET A 175 -48.07 -0.44 29.92
C MET A 175 -47.34 -1.34 30.92
N SER A 176 -46.02 -1.15 31.08
CA SER A 176 -45.42 -0.50 32.28
C SER A 176 -43.95 -0.89 32.55
N LYS A 177 -43.23 0.11 33.08
CA LYS A 177 -42.10 0.05 34.04
C LYS A 177 -40.64 -0.09 33.56
N THR A 178 -40.01 1.09 33.47
CA THR A 178 -38.86 1.61 34.25
C THR A 178 -37.46 0.97 34.26
N SER A 179 -36.49 1.89 34.09
CA SER A 179 -35.08 1.92 34.58
C SER A 179 -34.09 1.10 33.73
N LYS A 180 -32.86 1.54 33.43
CA LYS A 180 -31.95 2.51 34.05
C LYS A 180 -30.77 2.75 33.07
N ASP A 181 -30.31 3.99 32.90
CA ASP A 181 -29.04 4.32 32.22
C ASP A 181 -27.82 3.94 33.10
N PRO A 182 -26.64 3.67 32.52
CA PRO A 182 -25.64 4.75 32.46
C PRO A 182 -24.82 4.84 31.15
N SER A 183 -24.29 6.06 30.97
CA SER A 183 -23.48 6.64 29.88
C SER A 183 -21.99 6.17 29.86
N PRO A 184 -21.05 6.81 29.14
CA PRO A 184 -20.47 6.34 27.87
C PRO A 184 -18.99 5.94 28.01
N ALA A 185 -18.50 5.05 27.15
CA ALA A 185 -17.06 4.73 27.10
C ALA A 185 -16.42 5.24 25.81
N GLU A 186 -15.70 6.35 25.94
CA GLU A 186 -14.60 6.78 25.07
C GLU A 186 -13.51 5.70 24.99
N GLN A 187 -12.88 5.51 23.83
CA GLN A 187 -11.53 4.93 23.81
C GLN A 187 -10.62 5.46 22.69
N LYS A 188 -9.54 6.07 23.16
CA LYS A 188 -8.30 6.57 22.53
C LYS A 188 -7.78 5.76 21.33
N VAL A 189 -7.31 6.51 20.33
CA VAL A 189 -6.37 6.05 19.29
C VAL A 189 -4.97 6.52 19.67
N THR A 190 -3.98 5.63 19.69
CA THR A 190 -2.56 5.96 19.86
C THR A 190 -1.86 5.79 18.51
N VAL A 191 -1.10 6.82 18.12
CA VAL A 191 -0.24 6.90 16.92
C VAL A 191 1.05 6.11 17.13
#